data_AF-A0A519C1N9-F1
#
_entry.id   AF-A0A519C1N9-F1
#
_cell.length_a   1.000
_cell.length_b   1.000
_cell.length_c   1.000
_cell.angle_alpha   90.00
_cell.angle_beta   90.00
_cell.angle_gamma   90.00
#
_symmetry.space_group_name_H-M   'P 1'
#
loop_
_entity.id
_entity.type
_entity.pdbx_description
1 polymer ?
#
loop_
_entity_poly.entity_id
_entity_poly.type
_entity_poly.pdbx_seq_one_letter_code
_entity_poly.pdbx_strand_id
1 'polypeptide(L)'
;MLLGSVFLPAYSAEVPTNASWGFEYDWSYLDQDAEYLSSVNLEEIVTIIEEAGEKGGMNIEIDYAFGGKTHFYNSVETSDSSSLREVTDGSGDKHFVTERITTYTVRHSSAATSNMHIDWGDSKASFDYDLSLSSSDFVIIDIQIIEFFNANNELIGADIASDGEFQYTNLMVINGQSAGRNTSIEFDKTKFQFDLGWSWSNFEASWRLNSPSSIYTSINEAATSEEIDTVVWDCDFWEPSNETFGDVMYVYDDCGQVTGSYDSHYNYDIHLTNFPAEDFGLPSFWNDVRITDDYGDDFDLDTSASFFGEFYYNSTDEDDFLGEERTFVTFDSLPLTPAFFMLQYPIMSSFEAMEEMDIGSVVDAEVEEAEEDYDSDESDLEYLADDFESSNLERDLDRFSEEFEEEMEKLEEPEFRYEDGMFHAIWDIESRALVSYQLDVKEDGDWKSIFGPNLDNLEDEGLSGLKTYVGSESAEKQQEAKEMQTSGDIMGLQSDGEKSTLEALPYLNLLWVVLVVACIATVSRPDD
;
A
#
# COMPACT_ATOMS: atom_id res chain seq x y z
N MET A 1 35.68 46.92 -41.99
CA MET A 1 36.56 46.17 -41.06
C MET A 1 35.94 46.37 -39.69
N LEU A 2 35.04 45.46 -39.30
CA LEU A 2 35.34 44.16 -38.67
C LEU A 2 35.71 44.44 -37.20
N LEU A 3 34.75 44.37 -36.28
CA LEU A 3 34.17 43.15 -35.68
C LEU A 3 35.25 42.35 -34.91
N GLY A 4 35.26 42.55 -33.59
CA GLY A 4 35.77 41.58 -32.62
C GLY A 4 34.57 40.90 -31.98
N SER A 5 34.57 39.57 -31.93
CA SER A 5 33.44 38.75 -31.53
C SER A 5 33.12 38.87 -30.04
N VAL A 6 31.85 39.13 -29.74
CA VAL A 6 31.22 38.60 -28.52
C VAL A 6 31.06 37.09 -28.74
N PHE A 7 31.59 36.27 -27.85
CA PHE A 7 31.13 34.89 -27.72
C PHE A 7 29.83 34.93 -26.93
N LEU A 8 28.71 34.71 -27.62
CA LEU A 8 27.52 34.17 -26.96
C LEU A 8 27.79 32.66 -26.76
N PRO A 9 27.38 32.07 -25.62
CA PRO A 9 27.18 30.63 -25.57
C PRO A 9 26.24 30.20 -26.70
N ALA A 10 26.52 29.06 -27.31
CA ALA A 10 25.56 28.45 -28.22
C ALA A 10 24.47 27.80 -27.35
N TYR A 11 23.38 28.53 -27.11
CA TYR A 11 22.12 27.89 -26.76
C TYR A 11 21.79 26.94 -27.92
N SER A 12 21.83 25.64 -27.64
CA SER A 12 21.06 24.69 -28.43
C SER A 12 19.58 25.05 -28.28
N ALA A 13 18.73 24.60 -29.21
CA ALA A 13 17.32 24.52 -28.87
C ALA A 13 17.18 23.43 -27.80
N GLU A 14 16.62 23.78 -26.65
CA GLU A 14 16.32 22.81 -25.60
C GLU A 14 15.17 21.92 -26.09
N VAL A 15 15.36 20.61 -25.96
CA VAL A 15 14.34 19.58 -26.22
C VAL A 15 13.31 19.65 -25.08
N PRO A 16 12.00 19.37 -25.29
CA PRO A 16 11.02 19.47 -24.23
C PRO A 16 11.23 18.39 -23.14
N THR A 17 12.02 18.70 -22.12
CA THR A 17 12.43 17.77 -21.03
C THR A 17 11.31 17.36 -20.08
N ASN A 18 10.05 17.62 -20.42
CA ASN A 18 8.91 17.12 -19.66
C ASN A 18 8.70 15.62 -19.96
N ALA A 19 8.32 14.88 -18.92
CA ALA A 19 7.91 13.49 -19.00
C ALA A 19 6.67 13.28 -18.12
N SER A 20 5.85 12.28 -18.44
CA SER A 20 4.71 11.90 -17.62
C SER A 20 4.39 10.43 -17.86
N TRP A 21 4.17 9.70 -16.79
CA TRP A 21 3.81 8.29 -16.81
C TRP A 21 2.87 7.97 -15.66
N GLY A 22 2.15 6.86 -15.78
CA GLY A 22 1.38 6.33 -14.68
C GLY A 22 0.58 5.11 -15.08
N PHE A 23 -0.21 4.63 -14.13
CA PHE A 23 -1.01 3.44 -14.31
C PHE A 23 -2.32 3.48 -13.53
N GLU A 24 -3.27 2.68 -14.03
CA GLU A 24 -4.50 2.33 -13.32
C GLU A 24 -4.53 0.81 -13.13
N TYR A 25 -4.90 0.35 -11.94
CA TYR A 25 -5.24 -1.06 -11.69
C TYR A 25 -6.69 -1.14 -11.20
N ASP A 26 -7.50 -1.94 -11.89
CA ASP A 26 -8.89 -2.23 -11.52
C ASP A 26 -8.95 -3.55 -10.75
N TRP A 27 -9.18 -3.48 -9.44
CA TRP A 27 -9.10 -4.63 -8.55
C TRP A 27 -10.24 -5.63 -8.74
N SER A 28 -11.25 -5.33 -9.55
CA SER A 28 -12.27 -6.32 -9.93
C SER A 28 -11.72 -7.47 -10.80
N TYR A 29 -10.44 -7.40 -11.20
CA TYR A 29 -9.71 -8.46 -11.90
C TYR A 29 -8.78 -9.28 -10.99
N LEU A 30 -8.73 -9.02 -9.68
CA LEU A 30 -7.77 -9.66 -8.76
C LEU A 30 -7.81 -11.19 -8.87
N ASP A 31 -8.99 -11.81 -8.83
CA ASP A 31 -9.17 -13.26 -8.95
C ASP A 31 -8.58 -13.82 -10.26
N GLN A 32 -8.87 -13.15 -11.39
CA GLN A 32 -8.39 -13.57 -12.71
C GLN A 32 -6.87 -13.40 -12.82
N ASP A 33 -6.34 -12.29 -12.33
CA ASP A 33 -4.91 -12.00 -12.36
C ASP A 33 -4.16 -12.91 -11.34
N ALA A 34 -4.77 -13.31 -10.22
CA ALA A 34 -4.21 -14.24 -9.25
C ALA A 34 -4.17 -15.70 -9.76
N GLU A 35 -5.27 -16.19 -10.34
CA GLU A 35 -5.31 -17.50 -11.02
C GLU A 35 -4.26 -17.55 -12.13
N TYR A 36 -4.15 -16.47 -12.91
CA TYR A 36 -3.18 -16.32 -13.99
C TYR A 36 -1.71 -16.31 -13.52
N LEU A 37 -1.41 -15.69 -12.37
CA LEU A 37 -0.06 -15.55 -11.83
C LEU A 37 0.43 -16.76 -11.01
N SER A 38 -0.49 -17.49 -10.36
CA SER A 38 -0.15 -18.44 -9.28
C SER A 38 -0.82 -19.81 -9.36
N SER A 39 -1.64 -20.05 -10.40
CA SER A 39 -2.56 -21.19 -10.55
C SER A 39 -3.57 -21.38 -9.41
N VAL A 40 -3.68 -20.42 -8.48
CA VAL A 40 -4.65 -20.47 -7.37
C VAL A 40 -6.00 -19.93 -7.84
N ASN A 41 -6.97 -20.83 -7.99
CA ASN A 41 -8.37 -20.46 -8.19
C ASN A 41 -9.07 -20.30 -6.81
N LEU A 42 -9.56 -19.11 -6.50
CA LEU A 42 -10.22 -18.81 -5.22
C LEU A 42 -11.64 -19.41 -5.12
N GLU A 43 -12.38 -19.50 -6.23
CA GLU A 43 -13.69 -20.20 -6.27
C GLU A 43 -13.52 -21.71 -5.96
N GLU A 44 -12.42 -22.34 -6.39
CA GLU A 44 -12.12 -23.74 -6.11
C GLU A 44 -11.79 -23.99 -4.63
N ILE A 45 -11.01 -23.10 -3.99
CA ILE A 45 -10.74 -23.17 -2.53
C ILE A 45 -12.05 -23.03 -1.74
N VAL A 46 -12.94 -22.12 -2.14
CA VAL A 46 -14.27 -21.98 -1.50
C VAL A 46 -15.10 -23.24 -1.70
N THR A 47 -15.20 -23.75 -2.94
CA THR A 47 -15.92 -24.99 -3.26
C THR A 47 -15.43 -26.17 -2.41
N ILE A 48 -14.12 -26.26 -2.16
CA ILE A 48 -13.51 -27.29 -1.30
C ILE A 48 -13.96 -27.16 0.16
N ILE A 49 -14.08 -25.94 0.69
CA ILE A 49 -14.59 -25.71 2.06
C ILE A 49 -16.07 -26.11 2.16
N GLU A 50 -16.89 -25.77 1.17
CA GLU A 50 -18.32 -26.11 1.12
C GLU A 50 -18.53 -27.64 0.99
N GLU A 51 -17.82 -28.31 0.07
CA GLU A 51 -17.90 -29.77 -0.07
C GLU A 51 -17.37 -30.50 1.18
N ALA A 52 -16.28 -30.01 1.79
CA ALA A 52 -15.79 -30.54 3.07
C ALA A 52 -16.82 -30.33 4.19
N GLY A 53 -17.56 -29.21 4.18
CA GLY A 53 -18.70 -28.93 5.05
C GLY A 53 -19.80 -30.00 4.93
N GLU A 54 -20.37 -30.18 3.72
CA GLU A 54 -21.42 -31.18 3.46
C GLU A 54 -20.99 -32.58 3.92
N LYS A 55 -19.75 -32.97 3.59
CA LYS A 55 -19.18 -34.27 3.97
C LYS A 55 -18.89 -34.36 5.48
N GLY A 56 -18.48 -33.27 6.13
CA GLY A 56 -18.35 -33.11 7.57
C GLY A 56 -19.69 -33.22 8.31
N GLY A 57 -20.79 -32.96 7.62
CA GLY A 57 -22.15 -32.92 8.17
C GLY A 57 -22.56 -31.54 8.69
N MET A 58 -21.86 -30.50 8.24
CA MET A 58 -22.15 -29.08 8.43
C MET A 58 -22.72 -28.54 7.11
N ASN A 59 -23.42 -27.42 7.16
CA ASN A 59 -23.72 -26.61 5.99
C ASN A 59 -22.80 -25.40 6.01
N ILE A 60 -22.12 -25.12 4.90
CA ILE A 60 -21.27 -23.92 4.73
C ILE A 60 -21.61 -23.36 3.34
N GLU A 61 -21.97 -22.08 3.27
CA GLU A 61 -22.10 -21.32 2.01
C GLU A 61 -21.26 -20.05 2.15
N ILE A 62 -20.33 -19.75 1.21
CA ILE A 62 -19.41 -18.60 1.28
C ILE A 62 -19.49 -17.75 0.01
N ASP A 63 -20.05 -16.54 0.12
CA ASP A 63 -19.98 -15.52 -0.93
C ASP A 63 -18.71 -14.67 -0.74
N TYR A 64 -17.80 -14.71 -1.71
CA TYR A 64 -16.63 -13.83 -1.80
C TYR A 64 -16.60 -13.02 -3.13
N ALA A 65 -16.11 -11.78 -3.03
CA ALA A 65 -16.56 -10.48 -3.73
C ALA A 65 -15.05 -9.97 -4.09
N PHE A 66 -14.71 -9.20 -5.14
CA PHE A 66 -13.65 -8.16 -4.96
C PHE A 66 -13.77 -6.93 -5.88
N GLY A 67 -13.20 -5.78 -5.47
CA GLY A 67 -13.16 -4.58 -6.28
C GLY A 67 -12.52 -3.34 -5.65
N GLY A 68 -12.23 -2.34 -6.50
CA GLY A 68 -11.50 -1.13 -6.12
C GLY A 68 -10.75 -0.55 -7.31
N LYS A 69 -10.06 0.59 -7.11
CA LYS A 69 -9.07 1.10 -8.08
C LYS A 69 -7.83 1.66 -7.42
N THR A 70 -6.68 1.42 -8.04
CA THR A 70 -5.44 2.20 -7.85
C THR A 70 -5.24 3.08 -9.08
N HIS A 71 -4.85 4.33 -8.86
CA HIS A 71 -4.31 5.25 -9.85
C HIS A 71 -3.00 5.81 -9.30
N PHE A 72 -1.93 5.72 -10.08
CA PHE A 72 -0.62 6.30 -9.76
C PHE A 72 -0.11 7.07 -10.97
N TYR A 73 0.33 8.31 -10.77
CA TYR A 73 0.88 9.14 -11.84
C TYR A 73 2.08 9.95 -11.35
N ASN A 74 3.19 9.93 -12.10
CA ASN A 74 4.27 10.90 -11.98
C ASN A 74 4.29 11.83 -13.20
N SER A 75 4.69 13.08 -12.97
CA SER A 75 5.12 13.99 -14.02
C SER A 75 6.42 14.67 -13.61
N VAL A 76 7.27 14.93 -14.60
CA VAL A 76 8.52 15.66 -14.46
C VAL A 76 8.45 16.85 -15.41
N GLU A 77 8.70 18.05 -14.92
CA GLU A 77 8.83 19.27 -15.72
C GLU A 77 10.15 19.98 -15.41
N THR A 78 10.81 20.54 -16.41
CA THR A 78 11.98 21.41 -16.17
C THR A 78 11.64 22.86 -16.48
N SER A 79 12.01 23.77 -15.60
CA SER A 79 11.86 25.22 -15.81
C SER A 79 12.74 25.70 -16.98
N ASP A 80 12.23 26.65 -17.77
CA ASP A 80 12.99 27.32 -18.84
C ASP A 80 14.32 27.86 -18.30
N SER A 81 15.43 27.57 -18.99
CA SER A 81 16.79 28.06 -18.66
C SER A 81 16.91 29.61 -18.61
N SER A 82 15.86 30.32 -19.03
CA SER A 82 15.74 31.78 -18.98
C SER A 82 15.27 32.36 -17.64
N SER A 83 14.72 31.54 -16.73
CA SER A 83 14.09 31.96 -15.46
C SER A 83 14.87 31.55 -14.19
N LEU A 84 16.20 31.74 -14.19
CA LEU A 84 17.07 31.39 -13.06
C LEU A 84 16.66 32.04 -11.72
N ARG A 85 16.50 31.20 -10.68
CA ARG A 85 16.26 31.61 -9.27
C ARG A 85 17.61 31.78 -8.54
N GLU A 86 17.68 32.64 -7.53
CA GLU A 86 18.80 32.66 -6.57
C GLU A 86 18.42 31.80 -5.36
N VAL A 87 19.14 30.70 -5.14
CA VAL A 87 19.01 29.82 -3.97
C VAL A 87 20.29 29.93 -3.12
N THR A 88 20.15 29.70 -1.82
CA THR A 88 21.27 29.68 -0.87
C THR A 88 21.38 28.27 -0.30
N ASP A 89 22.61 27.74 -0.26
CA ASP A 89 22.91 26.39 0.26
C ASP A 89 23.04 26.37 1.79
N GLY A 90 23.28 25.19 2.38
CA GLY A 90 23.45 25.00 3.83
C GLY A 90 24.69 25.70 4.41
N SER A 91 25.74 25.87 3.61
CA SER A 91 26.93 26.66 3.97
C SER A 91 26.69 28.18 3.95
N GLY A 92 25.59 28.63 3.33
CA GLY A 92 25.23 30.04 3.17
C GLY A 92 25.77 30.68 1.88
N ASP A 93 26.33 29.90 0.95
CA ASP A 93 26.77 30.36 -0.36
C ASP A 93 25.60 30.38 -1.36
N LYS A 94 25.72 31.21 -2.41
CA LYS A 94 24.61 31.59 -3.29
C LYS A 94 24.79 31.10 -4.73
N HIS A 95 23.78 30.37 -5.20
CA HIS A 95 23.75 29.76 -6.53
C HIS A 95 22.62 30.34 -7.36
N PHE A 96 22.88 30.52 -8.66
CA PHE A 96 21.81 30.70 -9.65
C PHE A 96 21.43 29.33 -10.19
N VAL A 97 20.16 28.97 -10.08
CA VAL A 97 19.67 27.62 -10.33
C VAL A 97 18.54 27.58 -11.35
N THR A 98 18.46 26.48 -12.08
CA THR A 98 17.25 25.99 -12.73
C THR A 98 16.50 25.05 -11.78
N GLU A 99 15.18 25.02 -11.92
CA GLU A 99 14.28 24.16 -11.13
C GLU A 99 13.82 22.98 -11.99
N ARG A 100 13.78 21.78 -11.41
CA ARG A 100 13.02 20.63 -11.94
C ARG A 100 11.92 20.29 -10.95
N ILE A 101 10.70 20.12 -11.45
CA ILE A 101 9.51 19.86 -10.65
C ILE A 101 9.05 18.44 -10.95
N THR A 102 9.02 17.58 -9.92
CA THR A 102 8.45 16.23 -10.01
C THR A 102 7.18 16.19 -9.19
N THR A 103 6.04 15.83 -9.81
CA THR A 103 4.74 15.74 -9.13
C THR A 103 4.23 14.31 -9.17
N TYR A 104 3.99 13.71 -8.00
CA TYR A 104 3.30 12.43 -7.87
C TYR A 104 1.87 12.63 -7.39
N THR A 105 0.96 11.81 -7.89
CA THR A 105 -0.45 11.74 -7.49
C THR A 105 -0.81 10.26 -7.38
N VAL A 106 -1.18 9.85 -6.16
CA VAL A 106 -1.68 8.51 -5.84
C VAL A 106 -3.12 8.63 -5.39
N ARG A 107 -3.97 7.75 -5.90
CA ARG A 107 -5.36 7.54 -5.45
C ARG A 107 -5.60 6.04 -5.37
N HIS A 108 -5.99 5.54 -4.21
CA HIS A 108 -6.39 4.15 -4.03
C HIS A 108 -7.69 4.10 -3.24
N SER A 109 -8.55 3.16 -3.59
CA SER A 109 -9.56 2.65 -2.66
C SER A 109 -10.04 1.28 -3.11
N SER A 110 -10.00 0.28 -2.23
CA SER A 110 -10.60 -1.03 -2.42
C SER A 110 -11.73 -1.29 -1.43
N ALA A 111 -12.57 -2.28 -1.76
CA ALA A 111 -13.64 -2.77 -0.91
C ALA A 111 -13.71 -4.29 -0.99
N ALA A 112 -14.03 -4.86 0.15
CA ALA A 112 -14.07 -6.28 0.44
C ALA A 112 -15.31 -6.57 1.29
N THR A 113 -16.13 -7.57 0.96
CA THR A 113 -17.28 -8.00 1.78
C THR A 113 -17.53 -9.52 1.79
N SER A 114 -16.82 -10.29 2.62
CA SER A 114 -17.03 -11.76 2.69
C SER A 114 -18.28 -12.09 3.52
N ASN A 115 -19.19 -12.86 2.94
CA ASN A 115 -20.33 -13.41 3.68
C ASN A 115 -20.16 -14.93 3.80
N MET A 116 -20.52 -15.48 4.97
CA MET A 116 -20.46 -16.91 5.26
C MET A 116 -21.69 -17.30 6.06
N HIS A 117 -22.54 -18.16 5.50
CA HIS A 117 -23.57 -18.86 6.24
C HIS A 117 -23.02 -20.20 6.74
N ILE A 118 -23.24 -20.53 8.01
CA ILE A 118 -22.86 -21.83 8.57
C ILE A 118 -23.91 -22.37 9.54
N ASP A 119 -24.39 -23.59 9.27
CA ASP A 119 -25.31 -24.31 10.15
C ASP A 119 -24.81 -25.74 10.47
N TRP A 120 -25.06 -26.17 11.70
CA TRP A 120 -24.82 -27.55 12.14
C TRP A 120 -25.74 -27.88 13.30
N GLY A 121 -26.18 -29.14 13.42
CA GLY A 121 -26.95 -29.56 14.60
C GLY A 121 -27.20 -31.05 14.75
N ASP A 122 -27.36 -31.47 16.00
CA ASP A 122 -27.68 -32.84 16.38
C ASP A 122 -28.92 -32.93 17.31
N SER A 123 -29.00 -33.98 18.15
CA SER A 123 -30.08 -34.16 19.12
C SER A 123 -29.92 -33.42 20.45
N LYS A 124 -28.86 -32.60 20.60
CA LYS A 124 -28.41 -31.99 21.85
C LYS A 124 -28.03 -30.52 21.70
N ALA A 125 -27.27 -30.19 20.66
CA ALA A 125 -26.81 -28.84 20.37
C ALA A 125 -26.88 -28.55 18.87
N SER A 126 -26.94 -27.26 18.52
CA SER A 126 -26.92 -26.76 17.14
C SER A 126 -26.47 -25.30 17.12
N PHE A 127 -25.92 -24.86 15.99
CA PHE A 127 -25.75 -23.44 15.68
C PHE A 127 -26.17 -23.13 14.24
N ASP A 128 -26.49 -21.86 14.01
CA ASP A 128 -27.03 -21.31 12.77
C ASP A 128 -26.58 -19.84 12.73
N TYR A 129 -25.61 -19.50 11.87
CA TYR A 129 -24.95 -18.19 11.83
C TYR A 129 -24.78 -17.67 10.40
N ASP A 130 -25.28 -16.46 10.17
CA ASP A 130 -24.84 -15.58 9.10
C ASP A 130 -23.70 -14.69 9.62
N LEU A 131 -22.56 -14.72 8.93
CA LEU A 131 -21.39 -13.89 9.21
C LEU A 131 -21.16 -12.98 8.01
N SER A 132 -21.04 -11.68 8.24
CA SER A 132 -20.64 -10.71 7.21
C SER A 132 -19.41 -9.95 7.70
N LEU A 133 -18.28 -10.05 7.00
CA LEU A 133 -17.23 -9.03 7.08
C LEU A 133 -17.44 -8.04 5.94
N SER A 134 -17.16 -6.77 6.20
CA SER A 134 -16.73 -5.82 5.17
C SER A 134 -15.48 -5.07 5.60
N SER A 135 -14.50 -4.93 4.72
CA SER A 135 -13.39 -3.98 4.87
C SER A 135 -13.30 -3.07 3.65
N SER A 136 -12.74 -1.88 3.85
CA SER A 136 -12.43 -0.94 2.80
C SER A 136 -11.26 -0.07 3.20
N ASP A 137 -10.36 0.18 2.26
CA ASP A 137 -9.27 1.12 2.42
C ASP A 137 -9.40 2.30 1.45
N PHE A 138 -8.71 3.38 1.77
CA PHE A 138 -8.72 4.61 1.01
C PHE A 138 -7.39 5.33 1.23
N VAL A 139 -6.70 5.67 0.14
CA VAL A 139 -5.42 6.37 0.19
C VAL A 139 -5.42 7.50 -0.83
N ILE A 140 -5.11 8.70 -0.37
CA ILE A 140 -4.83 9.87 -1.19
C ILE A 140 -3.44 10.36 -0.85
N ILE A 141 -2.58 10.55 -1.85
CA ILE A 141 -1.28 11.21 -1.67
C ILE A 141 -1.06 12.14 -2.86
N ASP A 142 -0.78 13.41 -2.60
CA ASP A 142 -0.20 14.32 -3.59
C ASP A 142 1.14 14.84 -3.09
N ILE A 143 2.14 14.84 -3.98
CA ILE A 143 3.52 15.22 -3.70
C ILE A 143 4.01 16.13 -4.82
N GLN A 144 4.62 17.25 -4.46
CA GLN A 144 5.42 18.08 -5.37
C GLN A 144 6.82 18.26 -4.80
N ILE A 145 7.82 17.82 -5.55
CA ILE A 145 9.25 17.99 -5.27
C ILE A 145 9.81 19.02 -6.27
N ILE A 146 10.59 19.99 -5.81
CA ILE A 146 11.28 20.99 -6.63
C ILE A 146 12.78 20.90 -6.35
N GLU A 147 13.55 20.35 -7.27
CA GLU A 147 15.01 20.19 -7.17
C GLU A 147 15.74 21.37 -7.81
N PHE A 148 16.83 21.82 -7.17
CA PHE A 148 17.60 22.99 -7.58
C PHE A 148 18.96 22.61 -8.16
N PHE A 149 19.16 22.88 -9.45
CA PHE A 149 20.39 22.56 -10.18
C PHE A 149 21.17 23.81 -10.57
N ASN A 150 22.47 23.84 -10.31
CA ASN A 150 23.33 24.94 -10.73
C ASN A 150 23.78 24.81 -12.20
N ALA A 151 24.57 25.78 -12.69
CA ALA A 151 25.05 25.81 -14.08
C ALA A 151 26.03 24.68 -14.49
N ASN A 152 26.49 23.84 -13.54
CA ASN A 152 27.23 22.60 -13.82
C ASN A 152 26.30 21.37 -13.86
N ASN A 153 25.02 21.53 -13.52
CA ASN A 153 24.03 20.49 -13.18
C ASN A 153 24.32 19.76 -11.85
N GLU A 154 25.01 20.41 -10.91
CA GLU A 154 25.17 19.91 -9.55
C GLU A 154 23.92 20.27 -8.71
N LEU A 155 23.47 19.35 -7.86
CA LEU A 155 22.30 19.50 -6.98
C LEU A 155 22.64 20.39 -5.78
N ILE A 156 21.85 21.44 -5.56
CA ILE A 156 21.97 22.38 -4.43
C ILE A 156 21.04 22.01 -3.26
N GLY A 157 19.99 21.26 -3.54
CA GLY A 157 18.96 20.82 -2.59
C GLY A 157 17.60 20.74 -3.27
N ALA A 158 16.55 20.57 -2.47
CA ALA A 158 15.18 20.50 -2.95
C ALA A 158 14.19 21.14 -1.95
N ASP A 159 13.05 21.59 -2.46
CA ASP A 159 11.85 21.86 -1.67
C ASP A 159 10.83 20.73 -1.93
N ILE A 160 10.03 20.37 -0.93
CA ILE A 160 8.90 19.44 -1.06
C ILE A 160 7.65 20.05 -0.43
N ALA A 161 6.51 19.82 -1.09
CA ALA A 161 5.17 20.07 -0.59
C ALA A 161 4.34 18.78 -0.74
N SER A 162 3.60 18.36 0.29
CA SER A 162 2.73 17.19 0.21
C SER A 162 1.57 17.23 1.20
N ASP A 163 0.46 16.61 0.83
CA ASP A 163 -0.65 16.26 1.70
C ASP A 163 -1.01 14.79 1.43
N GLY A 164 -1.48 14.07 2.45
CA GLY A 164 -1.87 12.68 2.31
C GLY A 164 -2.81 12.18 3.40
N GLU A 165 -3.62 11.19 3.04
CA GLU A 165 -4.63 10.58 3.90
C GLU A 165 -4.68 9.07 3.64
N PHE A 166 -4.77 8.31 4.72
CA PHE A 166 -5.02 6.88 4.78
C PHE A 166 -6.23 6.63 5.69
N GLN A 167 -7.20 5.86 5.22
CA GLN A 167 -8.29 5.34 6.03
C GLN A 167 -8.40 3.84 5.79
N TYR A 168 -8.64 3.08 6.86
CA TYR A 168 -9.00 1.67 6.83
C TYR A 168 -10.19 1.43 7.75
N THR A 169 -11.28 0.93 7.17
CA THR A 169 -12.48 0.49 7.89
C THR A 169 -12.58 -1.03 7.80
N ASN A 170 -12.94 -1.65 8.91
CA ASN A 170 -13.35 -3.04 9.01
C ASN A 170 -14.63 -3.14 9.83
N LEU A 171 -15.57 -3.98 9.41
CA LEU A 171 -16.86 -4.19 10.05
C LEU A 171 -17.22 -5.67 9.96
N MET A 172 -17.18 -6.36 11.08
CA MET A 172 -17.77 -7.70 11.24
C MET A 172 -19.21 -7.55 11.75
N VAL A 173 -20.12 -8.37 11.22
CA VAL A 173 -21.49 -8.54 11.70
C VAL A 173 -21.75 -10.04 11.89
N ILE A 174 -22.24 -10.40 13.08
CA ILE A 174 -22.69 -11.74 13.45
C ILE A 174 -24.21 -11.69 13.61
N ASN A 175 -24.93 -12.51 12.85
CA ASN A 175 -26.38 -12.67 12.95
C ASN A 175 -26.71 -14.17 13.07
N GLY A 176 -27.15 -14.64 14.24
CA GLY A 176 -27.41 -16.07 14.41
C GLY A 176 -27.56 -16.49 15.87
N GLN A 177 -27.52 -17.81 16.11
CA GLN A 177 -27.70 -18.39 17.43
C GLN A 177 -26.90 -19.69 17.62
N SER A 178 -26.51 -19.93 18.88
CA SER A 178 -26.11 -21.24 19.37
C SER A 178 -27.17 -21.74 20.35
N ALA A 179 -27.64 -22.97 20.20
CA ALA A 179 -28.73 -23.53 21.00
C ALA A 179 -28.42 -24.94 21.53
N GLY A 180 -28.64 -25.14 22.83
CA GLY A 180 -28.61 -26.44 23.51
C GLY A 180 -30.01 -27.03 23.72
N ARG A 181 -30.14 -27.96 24.67
CA ARG A 181 -31.40 -28.63 25.02
C ARG A 181 -32.38 -27.75 25.80
N ASN A 182 -31.87 -26.73 26.52
CA ASN A 182 -32.68 -25.86 27.39
C ASN A 182 -32.26 -24.38 27.38
N THR A 183 -31.13 -24.04 26.76
CA THR A 183 -30.55 -22.69 26.67
C THR A 183 -30.21 -22.35 25.22
N SER A 184 -30.09 -21.07 24.90
CA SER A 184 -29.71 -20.55 23.58
C SER A 184 -29.23 -19.12 23.69
N ILE A 185 -28.12 -18.79 23.02
CA ILE A 185 -27.54 -17.44 22.95
C ILE A 185 -27.79 -16.90 21.53
N GLU A 186 -28.35 -15.69 21.42
CA GLU A 186 -28.75 -15.06 20.15
C GLU A 186 -27.95 -13.77 19.89
N PHE A 187 -27.26 -13.72 18.75
CA PHE A 187 -26.56 -12.55 18.23
C PHE A 187 -27.47 -11.85 17.20
N ASP A 188 -28.33 -10.91 17.61
CA ASP A 188 -29.13 -10.09 16.66
C ASP A 188 -28.28 -8.95 16.09
N LYS A 189 -27.50 -9.28 15.05
CA LYS A 189 -26.61 -8.34 14.33
C LYS A 189 -25.67 -7.64 15.30
N THR A 190 -25.01 -8.45 16.12
CA THR A 190 -23.83 -8.04 16.87
C THR A 190 -22.79 -7.56 15.87
N LYS A 191 -22.24 -6.37 16.06
CA LYS A 191 -21.22 -5.81 15.17
C LYS A 191 -19.95 -5.52 15.93
N PHE A 192 -18.82 -5.78 15.30
CA PHE A 192 -17.52 -5.27 15.71
C PHE A 192 -17.00 -4.42 14.55
N GLN A 193 -16.89 -3.11 14.76
CA GLN A 193 -16.32 -2.17 13.80
C GLN A 193 -14.95 -1.71 14.30
N PHE A 194 -13.99 -1.59 13.39
CA PHE A 194 -12.66 -1.03 13.60
C PHE A 194 -12.37 -0.05 12.46
N ASP A 195 -12.34 1.23 12.79
CA ASP A 195 -11.84 2.29 11.90
C ASP A 195 -10.46 2.76 12.37
N LEU A 196 -9.57 3.02 11.41
CA LEU A 196 -8.26 3.62 11.60
C LEU A 196 -8.05 4.71 10.55
N GLY A 197 -7.84 5.95 10.99
CA GLY A 197 -7.52 7.09 10.14
C GLY A 197 -6.15 7.67 10.47
N TRP A 198 -5.38 7.99 9.43
CA TRP A 198 -4.17 8.80 9.52
C TRP A 198 -4.11 9.80 8.36
N SER A 199 -3.75 11.05 8.64
CA SER A 199 -3.41 12.02 7.59
C SER A 199 -2.24 12.90 7.99
N TRP A 200 -1.50 13.38 6.99
CA TRP A 200 -0.57 14.49 7.12
C TRP A 200 -1.01 15.62 6.18
N SER A 201 -0.87 16.87 6.64
CA SER A 201 -1.22 18.04 5.84
C SER A 201 -0.24 19.18 6.07
N ASN A 202 -0.23 20.12 5.12
CA ASN A 202 0.67 21.28 5.12
C ASN A 202 2.17 20.88 5.22
N PHE A 203 2.56 19.68 4.73
CA PHE A 203 3.97 19.25 4.80
C PHE A 203 4.80 20.05 3.80
N GLU A 204 5.45 21.11 4.28
CA GLU A 204 6.42 21.91 3.56
C GLU A 204 7.82 21.69 4.16
N ALA A 205 8.79 21.22 3.36
CA ALA A 205 10.17 21.11 3.80
C ALA A 205 11.19 21.53 2.73
N SER A 206 12.30 22.11 3.19
CA SER A 206 13.46 22.49 2.41
C SER A 206 14.67 21.68 2.85
N TRP A 207 15.21 20.88 1.94
CA TRP A 207 16.52 20.26 2.05
C TRP A 207 17.59 21.13 1.38
N ARG A 208 18.69 21.39 2.08
CA ARG A 208 19.84 22.14 1.55
C ARG A 208 21.14 21.42 1.90
N LEU A 209 21.88 21.02 0.87
CA LEU A 209 23.21 20.44 1.03
C LEU A 209 24.21 21.54 1.46
N ASN A 210 25.28 21.18 2.16
CA ASN A 210 26.34 22.13 2.51
C ASN A 210 27.30 22.40 1.33
N SER A 211 27.22 21.59 0.27
CA SER A 211 27.98 21.70 -0.97
C SER A 211 27.15 21.23 -2.18
N PRO A 212 27.38 21.75 -3.40
CA PRO A 212 26.76 21.21 -4.61
C PRO A 212 27.14 19.74 -4.83
N SER A 213 26.16 18.84 -4.88
CA SER A 213 26.36 17.41 -5.12
C SER A 213 26.46 17.09 -6.61
N SER A 214 27.34 16.15 -6.95
CA SER A 214 27.52 15.65 -8.32
C SER A 214 26.68 14.42 -8.66
N ILE A 215 25.79 13.95 -7.78
CA ILE A 215 25.07 12.68 -7.93
C ILE A 215 24.38 12.50 -9.30
N TYR A 216 23.65 13.51 -9.77
CA TYR A 216 22.95 13.49 -11.06
C TYR A 216 23.89 13.49 -12.28
N THR A 217 25.13 13.96 -12.13
CA THR A 217 26.17 13.76 -13.15
C THR A 217 26.83 12.38 -13.05
N SER A 218 27.02 11.85 -11.83
CA SER A 218 27.58 10.50 -11.60
C SER A 218 26.67 9.39 -12.10
N ILE A 219 25.36 9.49 -11.88
CA ILE A 219 24.36 8.55 -12.41
C ILE A 219 24.40 8.52 -13.95
N ASN A 220 24.41 9.71 -14.60
CA ASN A 220 24.56 9.82 -16.06
C ASN A 220 25.95 9.36 -16.57
N GLU A 221 27.02 9.46 -15.78
CA GLU A 221 28.37 8.99 -16.15
C GLU A 221 28.45 7.46 -16.07
N ALA A 222 27.90 6.84 -15.02
CA ALA A 222 27.79 5.39 -14.90
C ALA A 222 26.93 4.79 -16.03
N ALA A 223 25.75 5.36 -16.28
CA ALA A 223 24.86 4.99 -17.38
C ALA A 223 25.49 5.05 -18.79
N THR A 224 26.59 5.78 -18.96
CA THR A 224 27.30 5.90 -20.25
C THR A 224 28.69 5.23 -20.24
N SER A 225 28.93 4.35 -19.27
CA SER A 225 30.20 3.65 -19.04
C SER A 225 30.14 2.16 -19.40
N GLU A 226 31.20 1.63 -20.00
CA GLU A 226 31.43 0.16 -20.10
C GLU A 226 32.16 -0.41 -18.86
N GLU A 227 32.52 0.44 -17.89
CA GLU A 227 33.38 0.07 -16.73
C GLU A 227 32.72 0.31 -15.35
N ILE A 228 31.47 0.81 -15.28
CA ILE A 228 30.77 1.14 -14.02
C ILE A 228 29.34 0.59 -14.08
N ASP A 229 28.94 -0.21 -13.09
CA ASP A 229 27.58 -0.80 -12.98
C ASP A 229 26.81 -0.33 -11.74
N THR A 230 27.46 0.38 -10.82
CA THR A 230 26.83 0.81 -9.56
C THR A 230 27.25 2.23 -9.20
N VAL A 231 26.28 3.09 -8.89
CA VAL A 231 26.54 4.37 -8.19
C VAL A 231 26.05 4.28 -6.76
N VAL A 232 26.91 4.58 -5.81
CA VAL A 232 26.59 4.67 -4.38
C VAL A 232 26.65 6.14 -3.97
N TRP A 233 25.62 6.61 -3.27
CA TRP A 233 25.55 7.95 -2.69
C TRP A 233 25.54 7.85 -1.17
N ASP A 234 26.50 8.50 -0.53
CA ASP A 234 26.77 8.42 0.90
C ASP A 234 26.77 9.84 1.48
N CYS A 235 25.71 10.16 2.24
CA CYS A 235 25.43 11.49 2.77
C CYS A 235 26.05 11.79 4.15
N ASP A 236 26.92 10.91 4.67
CA ASP A 236 27.51 11.03 6.02
C ASP A 236 28.86 11.80 6.04
N PHE A 237 29.28 12.43 4.93
CA PHE A 237 30.67 12.84 4.70
C PHE A 237 30.92 14.37 4.67
N TRP A 238 31.63 14.87 5.67
CA TRP A 238 32.00 16.29 5.85
C TRP A 238 33.01 16.90 4.83
N GLU A 239 33.52 16.12 3.88
CA GLU A 239 34.48 16.56 2.86
C GLU A 239 34.09 15.88 1.53
N PRO A 240 33.35 16.58 0.63
CA PRO A 240 32.78 15.98 -0.56
C PRO A 240 33.83 15.44 -1.53
N SER A 241 33.61 14.23 -2.06
CA SER A 241 34.53 13.58 -3.00
C SER A 241 33.87 12.44 -3.79
N ASN A 242 34.34 12.20 -5.01
CA ASN A 242 33.96 11.04 -5.80
C ASN A 242 35.15 10.08 -5.88
N GLU A 243 34.96 8.80 -5.56
CA GLU A 243 35.99 7.75 -5.69
C GLU A 243 35.41 6.53 -6.42
N THR A 244 36.19 5.92 -7.33
CA THR A 244 35.77 4.75 -8.12
C THR A 244 36.60 3.53 -7.74
N PHE A 245 35.95 2.44 -7.35
CA PHE A 245 36.57 1.24 -6.80
C PHE A 245 36.27 -0.02 -7.61
N GLY A 246 36.71 -0.01 -8.87
CA GLY A 246 36.38 -1.06 -9.83
C GLY A 246 35.14 -0.66 -10.61
N ASP A 247 34.09 -1.44 -10.44
CA ASP A 247 32.75 -1.35 -11.04
C ASP A 247 31.84 -0.34 -10.30
N VAL A 248 32.16 0.00 -9.04
CA VAL A 248 31.37 0.93 -8.21
C VAL A 248 31.95 2.35 -8.19
N MET A 249 31.11 3.36 -8.48
CA MET A 249 31.39 4.77 -8.20
C MET A 249 30.73 5.21 -6.88
N TYR A 250 31.51 5.73 -5.95
CA TYR A 250 31.02 6.37 -4.74
C TYR A 250 30.99 7.90 -4.91
N VAL A 251 29.87 8.50 -4.49
CA VAL A 251 29.68 9.93 -4.31
C VAL A 251 29.52 10.19 -2.82
N TYR A 252 30.53 10.79 -2.19
CA TYR A 252 30.51 11.22 -0.79
C TYR A 252 30.14 12.69 -0.73
N ASP A 253 29.06 13.05 -0.03
CA ASP A 253 28.56 14.43 0.06
C ASP A 253 28.28 14.87 1.51
N ASP A 254 28.45 16.18 1.78
CA ASP A 254 27.91 16.81 2.97
C ASP A 254 26.48 17.27 2.67
N CYS A 255 25.54 16.34 2.87
CA CYS A 255 24.15 16.53 2.49
C CYS A 255 23.38 17.54 3.37
N GLY A 256 24.04 18.20 4.34
CA GLY A 256 23.48 19.36 5.03
C GLY A 256 22.26 19.03 5.90
N GLN A 257 21.21 19.85 5.84
CA GLN A 257 20.04 19.75 6.72
C GLN A 257 18.71 19.78 5.94
N VAL A 258 17.69 19.13 6.52
CA VAL A 258 16.28 19.30 6.17
C VAL A 258 15.62 20.16 7.24
N THR A 259 14.95 21.23 6.81
CA THR A 259 14.17 22.11 7.68
C THR A 259 12.76 22.29 7.13
N GLY A 260 11.73 22.17 7.94
CA GLY A 260 10.33 22.22 7.48
C GLY A 260 9.33 22.00 8.61
N SER A 261 8.06 21.76 8.26
CA SER A 261 7.01 21.38 9.21
C SER A 261 5.89 20.59 8.54
N TYR A 262 5.14 19.79 9.30
CA TYR A 262 3.88 19.18 8.88
C TYR A 262 2.93 19.01 10.08
N ASP A 263 1.62 19.06 9.80
CA ASP A 263 0.60 18.71 10.77
C ASP A 263 0.24 17.23 10.54
N SER A 264 0.25 16.38 11.57
CA SER A 264 -0.16 14.97 11.45
C SER A 264 -1.31 14.65 12.40
N HIS A 265 -2.27 13.86 11.95
CA HIS A 265 -3.50 13.53 12.67
C HIS A 265 -3.80 12.03 12.60
N TYR A 266 -4.24 11.48 13.72
CA TYR A 266 -4.53 10.07 13.95
C TYR A 266 -5.88 9.93 14.64
N ASN A 267 -6.68 8.95 14.21
CA ASN A 267 -7.90 8.58 14.90
C ASN A 267 -8.13 7.06 14.79
N TYR A 268 -8.81 6.50 15.78
CA TYR A 268 -9.35 5.14 15.70
C TYR A 268 -10.73 5.06 16.35
N ASP A 269 -11.53 4.11 15.89
CA ASP A 269 -12.86 3.82 16.44
C ASP A 269 -13.11 2.32 16.47
N ILE A 270 -13.08 1.74 17.67
CA ILE A 270 -13.41 0.33 17.91
C ILE A 270 -14.79 0.29 18.55
N HIS A 271 -15.81 -0.17 17.82
CA HIS A 271 -17.20 -0.18 18.29
C HIS A 271 -17.82 -1.57 18.23
N LEU A 272 -17.98 -2.19 19.40
CA LEU A 272 -18.79 -3.37 19.61
C LEU A 272 -20.25 -2.94 19.89
N THR A 273 -21.22 -3.45 19.13
CA THR A 273 -22.65 -3.14 19.30
C THR A 273 -23.52 -4.39 19.24
N ASN A 274 -24.67 -4.35 19.93
CA ASN A 274 -25.61 -5.48 20.08
C ASN A 274 -24.93 -6.77 20.57
N PHE A 275 -23.91 -6.68 21.42
CA PHE A 275 -23.34 -7.87 22.06
C PHE A 275 -24.35 -8.44 23.09
N PRO A 276 -24.62 -9.75 23.15
CA PRO A 276 -25.59 -10.35 24.05
C PRO A 276 -25.03 -10.50 25.48
N ALA A 277 -24.68 -9.39 26.13
CA ALA A 277 -23.95 -9.40 27.41
C ALA A 277 -24.67 -10.19 28.51
N GLU A 278 -25.99 -10.03 28.66
CA GLU A 278 -26.76 -10.71 29.71
C GLU A 278 -26.71 -12.24 29.55
N ASP A 279 -26.72 -12.77 28.32
CA ASP A 279 -26.58 -14.21 28.04
C ASP A 279 -25.17 -14.72 28.39
N PHE A 280 -24.16 -13.86 28.27
CA PHE A 280 -22.77 -14.13 28.66
C PHE A 280 -22.52 -13.98 30.16
N GLY A 281 -23.47 -13.49 30.96
CA GLY A 281 -23.28 -13.21 32.40
C GLY A 281 -22.63 -11.85 32.68
N LEU A 282 -22.72 -10.92 31.74
CA LEU A 282 -22.22 -9.54 31.85
C LEU A 282 -23.40 -8.53 31.94
N PRO A 283 -23.24 -7.41 32.69
CA PRO A 283 -24.23 -6.34 32.72
C PRO A 283 -24.57 -5.76 31.33
N SER A 284 -25.84 -5.46 31.07
CA SER A 284 -26.35 -4.98 29.76
C SER A 284 -25.85 -3.61 29.24
N PHE A 285 -24.83 -3.01 29.88
CA PHE A 285 -24.08 -1.92 29.26
C PHE A 285 -22.92 -2.42 28.39
N TRP A 286 -22.41 -3.64 28.63
CA TRP A 286 -21.47 -4.34 27.75
C TRP A 286 -22.07 -4.73 26.38
N ASN A 287 -23.36 -4.44 26.13
CA ASN A 287 -24.00 -4.56 24.82
C ASN A 287 -23.49 -3.53 23.77
N ASP A 288 -22.91 -2.40 24.22
CA ASP A 288 -22.46 -1.28 23.37
C ASP A 288 -21.17 -0.69 23.99
N VAL A 289 -20.02 -1.11 23.48
CA VAL A 289 -18.68 -0.78 24.00
C VAL A 289 -17.91 -0.07 22.89
N ARG A 290 -17.41 1.14 23.17
CA ARG A 290 -16.73 1.97 22.18
C ARG A 290 -15.43 2.56 22.70
N ILE A 291 -14.32 2.16 22.09
CA ILE A 291 -12.96 2.57 22.42
C ILE A 291 -12.45 3.42 21.25
N THR A 292 -12.21 4.71 21.47
CA THR A 292 -11.92 5.67 20.39
C THR A 292 -11.10 6.83 20.94
N ASP A 293 -10.08 7.26 20.18
CA ASP A 293 -9.30 8.46 20.48
C ASP A 293 -8.98 9.24 19.19
N ASP A 294 -8.66 10.53 19.36
CA ASP A 294 -8.49 11.54 18.31
C ASP A 294 -7.27 12.40 18.69
N TYR A 295 -6.14 12.16 18.02
CA TYR A 295 -4.85 12.78 18.31
C TYR A 295 -4.31 13.53 17.09
N GLY A 296 -3.48 14.54 17.33
CA GLY A 296 -2.73 15.23 16.29
C GLY A 296 -1.71 16.17 16.89
N ASP A 297 -0.61 16.39 16.17
CA ASP A 297 0.49 17.25 16.62
C ASP A 297 1.16 17.96 15.43
N ASP A 298 1.82 19.08 15.76
CA ASP A 298 2.48 19.98 14.81
C ASP A 298 4.01 19.66 14.84
N PHE A 299 4.53 19.01 13.80
CA PHE A 299 5.92 18.53 13.77
C PHE A 299 6.89 19.54 13.12
N ASP A 300 7.77 20.14 13.92
CA ASP A 300 8.92 20.94 13.44
C ASP A 300 10.08 20.01 12.99
N LEU A 301 10.60 20.21 11.78
CA LEU A 301 11.82 19.56 11.27
C LEU A 301 13.02 20.53 11.30
N ASP A 302 14.07 20.14 12.01
CA ASP A 302 15.42 20.74 11.98
C ASP A 302 16.45 19.61 12.20
N THR A 303 16.79 18.89 11.12
CA THR A 303 17.54 17.64 11.19
C THR A 303 18.59 17.50 10.09
N SER A 304 19.61 16.68 10.33
CA SER A 304 20.69 16.42 9.37
C SER A 304 20.26 15.39 8.33
N ALA A 305 20.51 15.67 7.05
CA ALA A 305 20.29 14.71 5.98
C ALA A 305 21.42 13.67 6.02
N SER A 306 21.09 12.46 6.45
CA SER A 306 21.99 11.30 6.59
C SER A 306 21.24 10.10 6.01
N PHE A 307 21.78 9.54 4.93
CA PHE A 307 21.23 8.38 4.24
C PHE A 307 22.30 7.76 3.33
N PHE A 308 22.00 6.57 2.83
CA PHE A 308 22.83 5.81 1.91
C PHE A 308 21.94 5.28 0.77
N GLY A 309 22.26 5.61 -0.47
CA GLY A 309 21.48 5.23 -1.66
C GLY A 309 22.34 4.47 -2.66
N GLU A 310 21.77 3.44 -3.28
CA GLU A 310 22.45 2.62 -4.29
C GLU A 310 21.64 2.62 -5.59
N PHE A 311 22.32 2.84 -6.72
CA PHE A 311 21.75 2.86 -8.06
C PHE A 311 22.45 1.77 -8.87
N TYR A 312 21.84 0.59 -8.94
CA TYR A 312 22.34 -0.57 -9.68
C TYR A 312 21.90 -0.48 -11.13
N TYR A 313 22.85 -0.22 -12.04
CA TYR A 313 22.61 -0.09 -13.47
C TYR A 313 22.45 -1.47 -14.13
N ASN A 314 21.51 -1.59 -15.07
CA ASN A 314 21.24 -2.82 -15.82
C ASN A 314 21.41 -2.63 -17.35
N SER A 315 20.58 -1.81 -17.99
CA SER A 315 20.58 -1.56 -19.44
C SER A 315 20.58 -0.07 -19.82
N THR A 316 20.95 0.21 -21.08
CA THR A 316 20.81 1.53 -21.73
C THR A 316 20.26 1.32 -23.13
N ASP A 317 19.11 1.92 -23.44
CA ASP A 317 18.35 1.66 -24.65
C ASP A 317 17.80 2.96 -25.27
N GLU A 318 17.79 3.04 -26.60
CA GLU A 318 17.23 4.17 -27.37
C GLU A 318 15.78 3.84 -27.76
N ASP A 319 14.79 4.63 -27.30
CA ASP A 319 13.35 4.41 -27.54
C ASP A 319 12.56 5.72 -27.72
N ASP A 320 11.30 5.67 -28.20
CA ASP A 320 10.44 6.84 -28.43
C ASP A 320 9.10 6.88 -27.63
N PHE A 321 8.94 6.10 -26.54
CA PHE A 321 7.70 6.05 -25.74
C PHE A 321 7.21 7.39 -25.15
N LEU A 322 8.11 8.36 -24.93
CA LEU A 322 7.76 9.73 -24.52
C LEU A 322 7.31 10.63 -25.70
N GLY A 323 7.27 10.11 -26.92
CA GLY A 323 6.86 10.78 -28.15
C GLY A 323 8.01 11.30 -29.02
N GLU A 324 9.26 11.09 -28.59
CA GLU A 324 10.49 11.36 -29.36
C GLU A 324 11.64 10.46 -28.89
N GLU A 325 12.55 10.15 -29.81
CA GLU A 325 13.76 9.32 -29.62
C GLU A 325 14.67 9.91 -28.51
N ARG A 326 14.82 9.17 -27.39
CA ARG A 326 15.66 9.51 -26.22
C ARG A 326 16.48 8.32 -25.76
N THR A 327 17.44 8.56 -24.87
CA THR A 327 18.29 7.52 -24.28
C THR A 327 17.80 7.21 -22.86
N PHE A 328 17.31 5.99 -22.65
CA PHE A 328 16.81 5.52 -21.36
C PHE A 328 17.78 4.55 -20.68
N VAL A 329 17.70 4.50 -19.36
CA VAL A 329 18.51 3.63 -18.50
C VAL A 329 17.59 2.89 -17.56
N THR A 330 17.80 1.58 -17.42
CA THR A 330 17.15 0.77 -16.39
C THR A 330 18.04 0.67 -15.16
N PHE A 331 17.46 0.95 -14.00
CA PHE A 331 18.04 0.67 -12.70
C PHE A 331 17.25 -0.45 -12.02
N ASP A 332 17.96 -1.43 -11.46
CA ASP A 332 17.33 -2.43 -10.61
C ASP A 332 16.92 -1.79 -9.27
N SER A 333 15.75 -2.21 -8.75
CA SER A 333 15.06 -1.66 -7.57
C SER A 333 14.27 -0.35 -7.81
N LEU A 334 14.05 0.43 -6.75
CA LEU A 334 13.11 1.55 -6.66
C LEU A 334 13.79 2.92 -6.36
N PRO A 335 14.80 3.38 -7.14
CA PRO A 335 15.28 4.75 -7.03
C PRO A 335 14.21 5.75 -7.48
N LEU A 336 13.41 6.21 -6.52
CA LEU A 336 12.67 7.47 -6.57
C LEU A 336 13.65 8.65 -6.70
N THR A 337 13.17 9.88 -6.91
CA THR A 337 14.11 11.01 -6.99
C THR A 337 14.88 11.12 -5.66
N PRO A 338 16.21 11.37 -5.69
CA PRO A 338 17.01 11.87 -4.58
C PRO A 338 16.33 12.65 -3.46
N ALA A 339 15.38 13.54 -3.76
CA ALA A 339 14.70 14.36 -2.74
C ALA A 339 13.47 13.69 -2.09
N PHE A 340 13.01 12.54 -2.58
CA PHE A 340 11.83 11.83 -2.08
C PHE A 340 11.99 11.34 -0.64
N PHE A 341 13.23 11.14 -0.14
CA PHE A 341 13.49 10.69 1.24
C PHE A 341 12.81 11.56 2.30
N MET A 342 12.54 12.85 2.02
CA MET A 342 11.84 13.74 2.95
C MET A 342 10.43 13.25 3.31
N LEU A 343 9.77 12.46 2.47
CA LEU A 343 8.46 11.85 2.81
C LEU A 343 8.56 10.82 3.95
N GLN A 344 9.76 10.31 4.25
CA GLN A 344 9.94 9.44 5.41
C GLN A 344 9.60 10.14 6.74
N TYR A 345 9.59 11.48 6.81
CA TYR A 345 9.30 12.18 8.06
C TYR A 345 7.84 12.02 8.51
N PRO A 346 6.81 12.43 7.73
CA PRO A 346 5.42 12.11 8.09
C PRO A 346 5.17 10.60 8.14
N ILE A 347 5.73 9.82 7.20
CA ILE A 347 5.52 8.35 7.15
C ILE A 347 6.11 7.63 8.38
N MET A 348 7.26 8.05 8.93
CA MET A 348 7.82 7.42 10.13
C MET A 348 7.08 7.85 11.39
N SER A 349 6.61 9.10 11.45
CA SER A 349 5.83 9.60 12.59
C SER A 349 4.51 8.84 12.79
N SER A 350 3.96 8.21 11.75
CA SER A 350 2.76 7.38 11.90
C SER A 350 3.04 6.03 12.53
N PHE A 351 4.18 5.40 12.24
CA PHE A 351 4.61 4.21 12.99
C PHE A 351 4.92 4.55 14.46
N GLU A 352 5.58 5.68 14.74
CA GLU A 352 5.83 6.14 16.11
C GLU A 352 4.51 6.46 16.86
N ALA A 353 3.58 7.18 16.22
CA ALA A 353 2.27 7.47 16.82
C ALA A 353 1.40 6.22 16.99
N MET A 354 1.47 5.23 16.09
CA MET A 354 0.79 3.94 16.25
C MET A 354 1.38 3.09 17.38
N GLU A 355 2.67 3.23 17.71
CA GLU A 355 3.27 2.66 18.92
C GLU A 355 2.84 3.43 20.18
N GLU A 356 2.79 4.77 20.15
CA GLU A 356 2.36 5.59 21.30
C GLU A 356 0.85 5.55 21.61
N MET A 357 -0.02 5.28 20.62
CA MET A 357 -1.47 5.12 20.83
C MET A 357 -1.82 3.89 21.67
N ASP A 358 -0.93 2.90 21.76
CA ASP A 358 -1.01 1.70 22.62
C ASP A 358 -2.41 1.08 22.72
N ILE A 359 -3.09 0.94 21.56
CA ILE A 359 -4.48 0.47 21.44
C ILE A 359 -4.67 -0.88 22.16
N GLY A 360 -3.63 -1.71 22.18
CA GLY A 360 -3.60 -2.97 22.94
C GLY A 360 -3.86 -2.78 24.43
N SER A 361 -3.17 -1.86 25.11
CA SER A 361 -3.37 -1.68 26.56
C SER A 361 -4.69 -0.99 26.91
N VAL A 362 -5.27 -0.21 25.99
CA VAL A 362 -6.63 0.35 26.14
C VAL A 362 -7.68 -0.76 26.02
N VAL A 363 -7.54 -1.67 25.05
CA VAL A 363 -8.40 -2.85 24.91
C VAL A 363 -8.24 -3.80 26.10
N ASP A 364 -7.01 -4.10 26.53
CA ASP A 364 -6.73 -4.94 27.70
C ASP A 364 -7.40 -4.37 28.98
N ALA A 365 -7.43 -3.04 29.16
CA ALA A 365 -8.06 -2.40 30.31
C ALA A 365 -9.60 -2.55 30.31
N GLU A 366 -10.25 -2.42 29.15
CA GLU A 366 -11.71 -2.64 29.03
C GLU A 366 -12.04 -4.15 29.20
N VAL A 367 -11.14 -5.05 28.82
CA VAL A 367 -11.25 -6.49 29.11
C VAL A 367 -11.06 -6.78 30.61
N GLU A 368 -10.11 -6.13 31.30
CA GLU A 368 -9.98 -6.23 32.78
C GLU A 368 -11.25 -5.73 33.50
N GLU A 369 -11.88 -4.64 33.04
CA GLU A 369 -13.17 -4.19 33.61
C GLU A 369 -14.32 -5.17 33.33
N ALA A 370 -14.36 -5.82 32.16
CA ALA A 370 -15.33 -6.88 31.87
C ALA A 370 -15.11 -8.14 32.73
N GLU A 371 -13.86 -8.52 33.00
CA GLU A 371 -13.54 -9.63 33.92
C GLU A 371 -13.94 -9.34 35.39
N GLU A 372 -13.90 -8.08 35.85
CA GLU A 372 -14.39 -7.71 37.20
C GLU A 372 -15.93 -7.74 37.32
N ASP A 373 -16.65 -7.55 36.21
CA ASP A 373 -18.13 -7.50 36.15
C ASP A 373 -18.82 -8.85 35.84
N TYR A 374 -18.07 -9.84 35.32
CA TYR A 374 -18.59 -11.15 34.93
C TYR A 374 -19.11 -11.98 36.10
N ASP A 375 -20.38 -12.42 36.04
CA ASP A 375 -20.97 -13.37 36.99
C ASP A 375 -21.35 -14.70 36.31
N SER A 376 -20.55 -15.74 36.60
CA SER A 376 -20.80 -17.10 36.11
C SER A 376 -22.12 -17.72 36.62
N ASP A 377 -22.68 -17.24 37.75
CA ASP A 377 -24.00 -17.71 38.23
C ASP A 377 -25.17 -17.13 37.37
N GLU A 378 -24.93 -16.09 36.56
CA GLU A 378 -25.91 -15.49 35.63
C GLU A 378 -25.63 -15.82 34.14
N SER A 379 -24.48 -16.41 33.80
CA SER A 379 -24.11 -16.81 32.43
C SER A 379 -24.81 -18.08 31.94
N ASP A 380 -25.31 -18.07 30.70
CA ASP A 380 -25.90 -19.26 30.04
C ASP A 380 -24.85 -20.17 29.35
N LEU A 381 -23.58 -19.71 29.29
CA LEU A 381 -22.47 -20.41 28.64
C LEU A 381 -22.19 -21.82 29.20
N GLU A 382 -22.20 -22.02 30.53
CA GLU A 382 -21.89 -23.33 31.14
C GLU A 382 -22.87 -24.41 30.63
N TYR A 383 -24.17 -24.09 30.60
CA TYR A 383 -25.21 -25.02 30.12
C TYR A 383 -25.13 -25.29 28.61
N LEU A 384 -24.67 -24.32 27.83
CA LEU A 384 -24.49 -24.44 26.39
C LEU A 384 -23.27 -25.31 26.06
N ALA A 385 -22.15 -25.10 26.75
CA ALA A 385 -20.93 -25.88 26.61
C ALA A 385 -21.14 -27.35 27.02
N ASP A 386 -21.85 -27.62 28.13
CA ASP A 386 -22.23 -28.96 28.60
C ASP A 386 -23.08 -29.72 27.54
N ASP A 387 -23.84 -28.98 26.73
CA ASP A 387 -24.60 -29.52 25.59
C ASP A 387 -23.74 -29.78 24.35
N PHE A 388 -22.79 -28.89 24.01
CA PHE A 388 -21.85 -29.07 22.90
C PHE A 388 -20.78 -30.14 23.17
N GLU A 389 -20.15 -30.19 24.35
CA GLU A 389 -19.18 -31.25 24.73
C GLU A 389 -19.82 -32.64 24.63
N SER A 390 -21.09 -32.73 25.03
CA SER A 390 -21.82 -33.99 24.95
C SER A 390 -22.36 -34.33 23.55
N SER A 391 -22.30 -33.41 22.58
CA SER A 391 -22.92 -33.51 21.25
C SER A 391 -22.17 -34.46 20.29
N ASN A 392 -22.30 -34.25 18.99
CA ASN A 392 -21.47 -34.91 17.97
C ASN A 392 -20.45 -33.95 17.30
N LEU A 393 -20.41 -32.67 17.70
CA LEU A 393 -19.68 -31.60 17.01
C LEU A 393 -18.20 -31.93 16.82
N GLU A 394 -17.49 -32.39 17.86
CA GLU A 394 -16.05 -32.73 17.76
C GLU A 394 -15.78 -33.75 16.65
N ARG A 395 -16.61 -34.81 16.52
CA ARG A 395 -16.46 -35.82 15.46
C ARG A 395 -16.81 -35.27 14.07
N ASP A 396 -17.78 -34.37 13.99
CA ASP A 396 -18.21 -33.81 12.71
C ASP A 396 -17.23 -32.72 12.21
N LEU A 397 -16.57 -32.01 13.15
CA LEU A 397 -15.38 -31.18 12.89
C LEU A 397 -14.13 -32.02 12.53
N ASP A 398 -13.85 -33.14 13.23
CA ASP A 398 -12.79 -34.08 12.85
C ASP A 398 -12.98 -34.53 11.38
N ARG A 399 -14.22 -34.88 11.01
CA ARG A 399 -14.58 -35.31 9.64
C ARG A 399 -14.50 -34.17 8.62
N PHE A 400 -14.89 -32.96 8.99
CA PHE A 400 -14.67 -31.76 8.17
C PHE A 400 -13.17 -31.57 7.91
N SER A 401 -12.33 -31.68 8.94
CA SER A 401 -10.86 -31.54 8.81
C SER A 401 -10.25 -32.65 7.96
N GLU A 402 -10.64 -33.93 8.16
CA GLU A 402 -10.16 -35.05 7.34
C GLU A 402 -10.53 -34.88 5.85
N GLU A 403 -11.74 -34.41 5.54
CA GLU A 403 -12.20 -34.22 4.16
C GLU A 403 -11.65 -32.93 3.53
N PHE A 404 -11.48 -31.85 4.30
CA PHE A 404 -10.81 -30.62 3.86
C PHE A 404 -9.33 -30.88 3.55
N GLU A 405 -8.61 -31.59 4.43
CA GLU A 405 -7.24 -32.03 4.16
C GLU A 405 -7.17 -32.93 2.92
N GLU A 406 -8.09 -33.89 2.73
CA GLU A 406 -8.08 -34.76 1.54
C GLU A 406 -8.39 -34.01 0.24
N GLU A 407 -9.25 -32.98 0.22
CA GLU A 407 -9.48 -32.18 -0.99
C GLU A 407 -8.38 -31.13 -1.22
N MET A 408 -7.83 -30.51 -0.18
CA MET A 408 -6.67 -29.62 -0.31
C MET A 408 -5.40 -30.36 -0.76
N GLU A 409 -5.22 -31.65 -0.41
CA GLU A 409 -4.17 -32.52 -0.98
C GLU A 409 -4.37 -32.86 -2.48
N LYS A 410 -5.53 -32.51 -3.08
CA LYS A 410 -5.82 -32.74 -4.51
C LYS A 410 -5.67 -31.48 -5.38
N LEU A 411 -5.65 -30.29 -4.79
CA LEU A 411 -5.19 -29.10 -5.49
C LEU A 411 -3.75 -29.32 -5.97
N GLU A 412 -3.42 -28.81 -7.15
CA GLU A 412 -2.03 -28.76 -7.59
C GLU A 412 -1.30 -27.71 -6.72
N GLU A 413 -0.07 -28.01 -6.26
CA GLU A 413 0.71 -27.05 -5.46
C GLU A 413 0.83 -25.73 -6.25
N PRO A 414 0.65 -24.53 -5.66
CA PRO A 414 0.62 -23.27 -6.39
C PRO A 414 1.84 -23.06 -7.30
N GLU A 415 1.67 -23.29 -8.61
CA GLU A 415 2.73 -23.11 -9.60
C GLU A 415 2.70 -21.65 -10.05
N PHE A 416 3.53 -20.83 -9.38
CA PHE A 416 3.81 -19.47 -9.85
C PHE A 416 4.27 -19.52 -11.30
N ARG A 417 3.52 -18.84 -12.18
CA ARG A 417 3.72 -18.89 -13.63
C ARG A 417 5.09 -18.39 -14.07
N TYR A 418 5.70 -17.52 -13.25
CA TYR A 418 6.98 -16.89 -13.53
C TYR A 418 8.08 -17.39 -12.58
N GLU A 419 9.20 -17.82 -13.16
CA GLU A 419 10.39 -18.31 -12.44
C GLU A 419 11.12 -17.20 -11.67
N ASP A 420 11.00 -15.96 -12.15
CA ASP A 420 11.80 -14.80 -11.78
C ASP A 420 11.06 -13.52 -12.20
N GLY A 421 11.42 -12.39 -11.59
CA GLY A 421 10.79 -11.09 -11.85
C GLY A 421 11.69 -9.92 -11.47
N MET A 422 11.87 -8.98 -12.41
CA MET A 422 12.70 -7.79 -12.24
C MET A 422 11.84 -6.54 -12.36
N PHE A 423 11.88 -5.71 -11.33
CA PHE A 423 11.25 -4.39 -11.33
C PHE A 423 12.33 -3.33 -11.55
N HIS A 424 12.18 -2.57 -12.64
CA HIS A 424 13.15 -1.58 -13.09
C HIS A 424 12.59 -0.17 -12.95
N ALA A 425 13.43 0.73 -12.45
CA ALA A 425 13.24 2.17 -12.53
C ALA A 425 13.86 2.72 -13.81
N ILE A 426 13.08 3.49 -14.58
CA ILE A 426 13.51 4.00 -15.89
C ILE A 426 13.87 5.47 -15.79
N TRP A 427 15.10 5.77 -16.17
CA TRP A 427 15.71 7.09 -16.14
C TRP A 427 15.97 7.62 -17.55
N ASP A 428 15.59 8.86 -17.79
CA ASP A 428 15.83 9.60 -19.03
C ASP A 428 17.19 10.33 -18.91
N ILE A 429 18.16 10.00 -19.77
CA ILE A 429 19.51 10.60 -19.74
C ILE A 429 19.45 12.10 -20.08
N GLU A 430 18.56 12.49 -21.01
CA GLU A 430 18.40 13.86 -21.48
C GLU A 430 17.76 14.79 -20.42
N SER A 431 16.74 14.35 -19.68
CA SER A 431 16.12 15.09 -18.56
C SER A 431 16.73 14.80 -17.18
N ARG A 432 17.59 13.78 -17.09
CA ARG A 432 18.33 13.30 -15.90
C ARG A 432 17.43 12.91 -14.74
N ALA A 433 16.28 12.31 -15.03
CA ALA A 433 15.21 12.06 -14.08
C ALA A 433 14.67 10.65 -14.22
N LEU A 434 14.17 10.10 -13.11
CA LEU A 434 13.22 9.01 -13.15
C LEU A 434 11.96 9.46 -13.90
N VAL A 435 11.58 8.74 -14.95
CA VAL A 435 10.40 9.05 -15.78
C VAL A 435 9.32 7.97 -15.75
N SER A 436 9.67 6.71 -15.48
CA SER A 436 8.75 5.56 -15.57
C SER A 436 9.26 4.40 -14.69
N TYR A 437 8.43 3.36 -14.54
CA TYR A 437 8.85 2.03 -14.09
C TYR A 437 8.52 0.96 -15.14
N GLN A 438 9.09 -0.23 -14.99
CA GLN A 438 8.84 -1.43 -15.79
C GLN A 438 8.88 -2.68 -14.88
N LEU A 439 8.04 -3.67 -15.15
CA LEU A 439 8.10 -4.98 -14.50
C LEU A 439 8.14 -6.06 -15.58
N ASP A 440 9.25 -6.76 -15.62
CA ASP A 440 9.50 -7.87 -16.51
C ASP A 440 9.60 -9.17 -15.69
N VAL A 441 9.15 -10.27 -16.30
CA VAL A 441 8.96 -11.57 -15.66
C VAL A 441 9.42 -12.68 -16.60
N LYS A 442 9.70 -13.86 -16.03
CA LYS A 442 10.38 -14.92 -16.76
C LYS A 442 9.56 -16.20 -16.82
N GLU A 443 9.24 -16.66 -18.03
CA GLU A 443 8.44 -17.87 -18.29
C GLU A 443 9.24 -18.83 -19.18
N ASP A 444 9.33 -20.11 -18.82
CA ASP A 444 10.05 -21.18 -19.56
C ASP A 444 11.54 -20.87 -19.90
N GLY A 445 12.11 -19.83 -19.28
CA GLY A 445 13.47 -19.34 -19.50
C GLY A 445 13.59 -18.04 -20.31
N ASP A 446 12.52 -17.57 -20.95
CA ASP A 446 12.46 -16.34 -21.74
C ASP A 446 11.83 -15.19 -20.92
N TRP A 447 12.26 -13.95 -21.15
CA TRP A 447 11.72 -12.74 -20.47
C TRP A 447 10.53 -12.14 -21.23
N LYS A 448 9.56 -11.62 -20.47
CA LYS A 448 8.30 -11.02 -20.92
C LYS A 448 8.00 -9.76 -20.11
N SER A 449 7.29 -8.80 -20.68
CA SER A 449 6.87 -7.61 -19.95
C SER A 449 5.43 -7.74 -19.47
N ILE A 450 5.17 -7.35 -18.22
CA ILE A 450 3.81 -7.17 -17.69
C ILE A 450 3.38 -5.70 -17.81
N PHE A 451 4.36 -4.78 -17.74
CA PHE A 451 4.10 -3.41 -17.32
C PHE A 451 5.27 -2.48 -17.60
N GLY A 452 4.98 -1.24 -17.98
CA GLY A 452 5.96 -0.21 -18.30
C GLY A 452 5.93 0.18 -19.79
N PRO A 453 7.02 0.77 -20.31
CA PRO A 453 7.18 1.06 -21.73
C PRO A 453 7.75 -0.11 -22.55
N ASN A 454 8.28 -1.16 -21.91
CA ASN A 454 8.84 -2.37 -22.53
C ASN A 454 10.05 -2.05 -23.46
N LEU A 455 11.09 -1.44 -22.88
CA LEU A 455 12.30 -0.99 -23.60
C LEU A 455 12.99 -2.12 -24.38
N ASP A 456 13.14 -3.30 -23.77
CA ASP A 456 13.72 -4.50 -24.38
C ASP A 456 12.89 -5.11 -25.53
N ASN A 457 11.68 -4.59 -25.80
CA ASN A 457 10.75 -5.07 -26.82
C ASN A 457 10.39 -6.58 -26.63
N LEU A 458 10.18 -6.97 -25.37
CA LEU A 458 9.77 -8.31 -24.94
C LEU A 458 8.35 -8.67 -25.39
N GLU A 459 7.97 -9.95 -25.24
CA GLU A 459 6.56 -10.36 -25.38
C GLU A 459 5.74 -9.72 -24.24
N ASP A 460 4.67 -9.01 -24.62
CA ASP A 460 3.74 -8.31 -23.72
C ASP A 460 2.58 -9.25 -23.37
N GLU A 461 2.52 -9.70 -22.11
CA GLU A 461 1.41 -10.50 -21.58
C GLU A 461 0.35 -9.62 -20.89
N GLY A 462 0.78 -8.52 -20.26
CA GLY A 462 -0.05 -7.65 -19.43
C GLY A 462 -0.65 -8.32 -18.18
N LEU A 463 -1.55 -7.58 -17.53
CA LEU A 463 -2.53 -8.07 -16.55
C LEU A 463 -3.90 -7.45 -16.86
N SER A 464 -4.99 -8.16 -16.54
CA SER A 464 -6.34 -7.79 -17.00
C SER A 464 -6.87 -6.52 -16.34
N GLY A 465 -6.52 -6.29 -15.07
CA GLY A 465 -6.85 -5.05 -14.36
C GLY A 465 -5.99 -3.85 -14.75
N LEU A 466 -4.80 -4.07 -15.35
CA LEU A 466 -3.72 -3.09 -15.45
C LEU A 466 -3.74 -2.27 -16.75
N LYS A 467 -3.45 -0.97 -16.66
CA LYS A 467 -3.29 -0.05 -17.79
C LYS A 467 -2.16 0.93 -17.53
N THR A 468 -1.29 1.14 -18.51
CA THR A 468 -0.24 2.17 -18.47
C THR A 468 -0.64 3.39 -19.31
N TYR A 469 -0.12 4.56 -18.94
CA TYR A 469 -0.31 5.83 -19.62
C TYR A 469 1.04 6.55 -19.74
N VAL A 470 1.25 7.24 -20.86
CA VAL A 470 2.48 8.00 -21.15
C VAL A 470 2.19 9.38 -21.73
N GLY A 471 3.14 10.30 -21.55
CA GLY A 471 3.12 11.63 -22.16
C GLY A 471 1.86 12.43 -21.85
N SER A 472 1.25 13.04 -22.88
CA SER A 472 0.07 13.90 -22.69
C SER A 472 -1.17 13.16 -22.16
N GLU A 473 -1.34 11.87 -22.47
CA GLU A 473 -2.47 11.10 -21.94
C GLU A 473 -2.31 10.86 -20.43
N SER A 474 -1.08 10.56 -19.99
CA SER A 474 -0.74 10.49 -18.56
C SER A 474 -0.91 11.83 -17.83
N ALA A 475 -0.60 12.95 -18.49
CA ALA A 475 -0.76 14.28 -17.89
C ALA A 475 -2.24 14.69 -17.76
N GLU A 476 -3.08 14.37 -18.77
CA GLU A 476 -4.54 14.54 -18.67
C GLU A 476 -5.12 13.66 -17.56
N LYS A 477 -4.68 12.39 -17.50
CA LYS A 477 -5.05 11.41 -16.48
C LYS A 477 -4.64 11.79 -15.05
N GLN A 478 -3.44 12.34 -14.86
CA GLN A 478 -3.00 12.84 -13.56
C GLN A 478 -3.90 13.98 -13.06
N GLN A 479 -4.41 14.84 -13.96
CA GLN A 479 -5.37 15.87 -13.56
C GLN A 479 -6.75 15.29 -13.26
N GLU A 480 -7.23 14.26 -13.97
CA GLU A 480 -8.46 13.55 -13.60
C GLU A 480 -8.35 12.94 -12.19
N ALA A 481 -7.22 12.31 -11.86
CA ALA A 481 -6.98 11.71 -10.55
C ALA A 481 -6.91 12.74 -9.40
N LYS A 482 -6.35 13.94 -9.65
CA LYS A 482 -6.29 15.01 -8.62
C LYS A 482 -7.66 15.47 -8.12
N GLU A 483 -8.67 15.46 -8.99
CA GLU A 483 -10.05 15.83 -8.62
C GLU A 483 -10.78 14.71 -7.84
N MET A 484 -10.24 13.48 -7.77
CA MET A 484 -10.77 12.40 -6.94
C MET A 484 -10.41 12.66 -5.48
N GLN A 485 -11.42 12.80 -4.61
CA GLN A 485 -11.25 13.19 -3.20
C GLN A 485 -12.06 12.31 -2.24
N THR A 486 -12.72 11.25 -2.74
CA THR A 486 -13.44 10.24 -1.94
C THR A 486 -13.30 8.86 -2.57
N SER A 487 -13.47 7.80 -1.76
CA SER A 487 -13.54 6.41 -2.25
C SER A 487 -14.52 6.24 -3.42
N GLY A 488 -15.69 6.90 -3.36
CA GLY A 488 -16.68 6.87 -4.43
C GLY A 488 -16.19 7.47 -5.76
N ASP A 489 -15.42 8.55 -5.73
CA ASP A 489 -14.83 9.14 -6.94
C ASP A 489 -13.80 8.19 -7.57
N ILE A 490 -12.93 7.59 -6.74
CA ILE A 490 -11.86 6.67 -7.16
C ILE A 490 -12.45 5.39 -7.77
N MET A 491 -13.40 4.76 -7.08
CA MET A 491 -14.09 3.59 -7.61
C MET A 491 -14.96 3.91 -8.85
N GLY A 492 -15.32 5.18 -9.07
CA GLY A 492 -16.22 5.62 -10.14
C GLY A 492 -17.70 5.35 -9.84
N LEU A 493 -18.06 5.26 -8.56
CA LEU A 493 -19.43 5.07 -8.10
C LEU A 493 -20.19 6.40 -8.18
N GLN A 494 -21.27 6.44 -8.97
CA GLN A 494 -22.13 7.62 -9.00
C GLN A 494 -22.85 7.81 -7.65
N SER A 495 -23.01 9.06 -7.23
CA SER A 495 -23.56 9.45 -5.92
C SER A 495 -25.09 9.31 -5.80
N ASP A 496 -25.61 8.12 -6.13
CA ASP A 496 -26.94 7.65 -5.73
C ASP A 496 -26.93 7.33 -4.22
N GLY A 497 -27.08 8.37 -3.41
CA GLY A 497 -26.73 8.38 -1.99
C GLY A 497 -27.52 7.45 -1.06
N GLU A 498 -26.87 7.10 0.07
CA GLU A 498 -27.40 6.29 1.18
C GLU A 498 -28.06 4.95 0.78
N LYS A 499 -27.49 4.30 -0.23
CA LYS A 499 -27.55 2.85 -0.37
C LYS A 499 -26.29 2.23 0.20
N SER A 500 -26.48 1.18 1.01
CA SER A 500 -25.45 0.34 1.59
C SER A 500 -24.35 0.00 0.57
N THR A 501 -23.15 0.52 0.78
CA THR A 501 -21.96 0.18 -0.02
C THR A 501 -21.55 -1.29 0.13
N LEU A 502 -22.06 -1.99 1.16
CA LEU A 502 -21.87 -3.43 1.35
C LEU A 502 -22.59 -4.33 0.31
N GLU A 503 -23.44 -3.80 -0.60
CA GLU A 503 -24.10 -4.65 -1.62
C GLU A 503 -23.18 -5.05 -2.81
N ALA A 504 -21.93 -4.54 -2.90
CA ALA A 504 -20.82 -5.00 -3.78
C ALA A 504 -19.51 -4.26 -3.38
N LEU A 505 -18.31 -4.85 -3.22
CA LEU A 505 -17.62 -5.87 -4.03
C LEU A 505 -16.73 -6.85 -3.16
N PRO A 506 -16.75 -8.19 -3.39
CA PRO A 506 -16.94 -9.30 -1.80
C PRO A 506 -15.77 -9.91 -0.90
N TYR A 507 -14.50 -9.47 -0.74
CA TYR A 507 -13.49 -10.32 -0.01
C TYR A 507 -12.17 -9.71 0.51
N LEU A 508 -11.80 -10.07 1.75
CA LEU A 508 -10.44 -10.48 2.15
C LEU A 508 -10.52 -11.22 3.51
N ASN A 509 -10.65 -12.57 3.53
CA ASN A 509 -11.13 -13.23 4.76
C ASN A 509 -10.74 -14.68 5.12
N LEU A 510 -9.98 -15.45 4.32
CA LEU A 510 -9.71 -16.88 4.65
C LEU A 510 -9.04 -17.11 6.02
N LEU A 511 -8.18 -16.19 6.48
CA LEU A 511 -7.56 -16.28 7.82
C LEU A 511 -8.59 -16.10 8.95
N TRP A 512 -9.64 -15.31 8.72
CA TRP A 512 -10.71 -15.09 9.69
C TRP A 512 -11.74 -16.23 9.71
N VAL A 513 -11.93 -16.97 8.61
CA VAL A 513 -12.69 -18.23 8.65
C VAL A 513 -12.04 -19.21 9.64
N VAL A 514 -10.70 -19.30 9.62
CA VAL A 514 -9.94 -20.11 10.60
C VAL A 514 -10.07 -19.55 12.02
N LEU A 515 -10.01 -18.23 12.22
CA LEU A 515 -10.20 -17.62 13.54
C LEU A 515 -11.64 -17.79 14.07
N VAL A 516 -12.67 -17.70 13.23
CA VAL A 516 -14.07 -17.89 13.67
C VAL A 516 -14.34 -19.37 13.97
N VAL A 517 -13.81 -20.30 13.17
CA VAL A 517 -13.82 -21.74 13.53
C VAL A 517 -13.08 -21.98 14.85
N ALA A 518 -11.97 -21.28 15.11
CA ALA A 518 -11.26 -21.34 16.39
C ALA A 518 -12.07 -20.72 17.56
N CYS A 519 -12.78 -19.60 17.34
CA CYS A 519 -13.66 -18.98 18.35
C CYS A 519 -14.88 -19.86 18.67
N ILE A 520 -15.49 -20.49 17.66
CA ILE A 520 -16.54 -21.49 17.86
C ILE A 520 -15.98 -22.70 18.63
N ALA A 521 -14.71 -23.08 18.39
CA ALA A 521 -14.04 -24.15 19.13
C ALA A 521 -13.67 -23.78 20.59
N THR A 522 -13.31 -22.53 20.91
CA THR A 522 -13.08 -22.10 22.31
C THR A 522 -14.38 -21.88 23.07
N VAL A 523 -15.44 -21.36 22.44
CA VAL A 523 -16.81 -21.40 23.01
C VAL A 523 -17.27 -22.84 23.28
N SER A 524 -16.74 -23.82 22.54
CA SER A 524 -16.96 -25.26 22.77
C SER A 524 -15.98 -25.92 23.76
N ARG A 525 -15.01 -25.19 24.34
CA ARG A 525 -13.98 -25.72 25.26
C ARG A 525 -13.61 -24.72 26.38
N PRO A 526 -14.40 -24.64 27.46
CA PRO A 526 -14.20 -23.67 28.56
C PRO A 526 -13.10 -24.05 29.58
N ASP A 527 -12.16 -24.94 29.25
CA ASP A 527 -11.28 -25.63 30.22
C ASP A 527 -9.76 -25.51 29.93
N ASP A 528 -9.36 -24.72 28.91
CA ASP A 528 -7.97 -24.38 28.52
C ASP A 528 -7.78 -22.86 28.31
#